data_AF-A0AAE9WKX8-F1
#
_entry.id   AF-A0AAE9WKX8-F1
#
_cell.length_a   1.000
_cell.length_b   1.000
_cell.length_c   1.000
_cell.angle_alpha   90.00
_cell.angle_beta   90.00
_cell.angle_gamma   90.00
#
_symmetry.space_group_name_H-M   'P 1'
#
loop_
_entity.id
_entity.type
_entity.pdbx_description
1 polymer ?
#
loop_
_entity_poly.entity_id
_entity_poly.type
_entity_poly.pdbx_seq_one_letter_code
_entity_poly.pdbx_strand_id
1 'polypeptide(L)'
;MEEIAELFANDYNIPPPAQENSAEVNRFLGAFAIEMENKDGRMEIQTPEYKRNELEKFHRICNFARQLNEREEQAPNQPPHWFQSWLNDPNAMTAKVDRLEGRLDRLEMKFDRLEMNFSRSQNIQRRSMGCSANIIPFLHGDQPDDDLPGITSVEDIDRLTRDQCTRYLDGYEIPYNYNETIRLKERLRDAVGLISPYDITFCFSGFQ
;
A
#
# COMPACT_ATOMS: atom_id res chain seq x y z
N MET A 1 -36.60 15.33 -7.45
CA MET A 1 -36.12 14.55 -8.61
C MET A 1 -34.93 15.24 -9.30
N GLU A 2 -34.94 16.57 -9.47
CA GLU A 2 -33.81 17.32 -10.08
C GLU A 2 -32.50 17.24 -9.27
N GLU A 3 -32.57 17.24 -7.93
CA GLU A 3 -31.42 17.26 -7.01
C GLU A 3 -30.61 15.93 -6.98
N ILE A 4 -31.24 14.80 -7.30
CA ILE A 4 -30.60 13.47 -7.28
C ILE A 4 -29.84 13.23 -8.59
N ALA A 5 -30.37 13.71 -9.72
CA ALA A 5 -29.69 13.62 -11.01
C ALA A 5 -28.36 14.41 -11.01
N GLU A 6 -28.34 15.59 -10.38
CA GLU A 6 -27.11 16.39 -10.21
C GLU A 6 -26.09 15.72 -9.26
N LEU A 7 -26.58 15.05 -8.20
CA LEU A 7 -25.75 14.34 -7.24
C LEU A 7 -24.93 13.22 -7.89
N PHE A 8 -25.51 12.52 -8.87
CA PHE A 8 -24.86 11.39 -9.56
C PHE A 8 -24.25 11.75 -10.93
N ALA A 9 -24.44 12.97 -11.42
CA ALA A 9 -23.77 13.46 -12.63
C ALA A 9 -22.25 13.36 -12.48
N ASN A 10 -21.52 12.83 -13.46
CA ASN A 10 -20.08 12.65 -13.34
C ASN A 10 -19.40 12.65 -14.71
N ASP A 11 -18.11 13.03 -14.70
CA ASP A 11 -17.28 13.08 -15.91
C ASP A 11 -16.60 11.72 -16.22
N TYR A 12 -16.91 10.68 -15.45
CA TYR A 12 -16.29 9.35 -15.56
C TYR A 12 -17.11 8.38 -16.42
N ASN A 13 -18.16 8.86 -17.07
CA ASN A 13 -19.09 8.03 -17.85
C ASN A 13 -19.70 6.87 -17.03
N ILE A 14 -19.79 7.04 -15.71
CA ILE A 14 -20.42 6.06 -14.83
C ILE A 14 -21.93 6.27 -14.88
N PRO A 15 -22.72 5.26 -15.24
CA PRO A 15 -24.17 5.42 -15.32
C PRO A 15 -24.75 5.69 -13.93
N PRO A 16 -25.62 6.72 -13.78
CA PRO A 16 -26.25 7.01 -12.51
C PRO A 16 -27.10 5.81 -12.02
N PRO A 17 -27.40 5.73 -10.71
CA PRO A 17 -28.29 4.72 -10.16
C PRO A 17 -29.63 4.68 -10.91
N ALA A 18 -30.02 3.51 -11.41
CA ALA A 18 -31.31 3.35 -12.10
C ALA A 18 -32.49 3.32 -11.12
N GLN A 19 -32.21 3.01 -9.86
CA GLN A 19 -33.17 3.00 -8.76
C GLN A 19 -32.52 3.64 -7.52
N GLU A 20 -33.32 4.33 -6.71
CA GLU A 20 -32.89 4.94 -5.43
C GLU A 20 -32.85 3.89 -4.32
N ASN A 21 -32.07 2.82 -4.50
CA ASN A 21 -31.85 1.78 -3.51
C ASN A 21 -30.36 1.66 -3.16
N SER A 22 -30.08 1.03 -2.01
CA SER A 22 -28.72 0.85 -1.52
C SER A 22 -27.82 0.14 -2.52
N ALA A 23 -28.32 -0.83 -3.28
CA ALA A 23 -27.52 -1.63 -4.20
C ALA A 23 -26.99 -0.80 -5.39
N GLU A 24 -27.87 -0.06 -6.06
CA GLU A 24 -27.53 0.78 -7.21
C GLU A 24 -26.64 1.97 -6.81
N VAL A 25 -26.89 2.57 -5.65
CA VAL A 25 -26.08 3.68 -5.13
C VAL A 25 -24.70 3.18 -4.69
N ASN A 26 -24.60 2.03 -4.03
CA ASN A 26 -23.31 1.44 -3.66
C ASN A 26 -22.51 0.95 -4.89
N ARG A 27 -23.19 0.47 -5.95
CA ARG A 27 -22.55 0.17 -7.24
C ARG A 27 -21.90 1.43 -7.82
N PHE A 28 -22.67 2.53 -7.89
CA PHE A 28 -22.16 3.81 -8.37
C PHE A 28 -20.96 4.30 -7.54
N LEU A 29 -21.09 4.31 -6.20
CA LEU A 29 -20.00 4.70 -5.29
C LEU A 29 -18.74 3.88 -5.50
N GLY A 30 -18.87 2.56 -5.69
CA GLY A 30 -17.76 1.67 -5.94
C GLY A 30 -17.01 2.02 -7.23
N ALA A 31 -17.74 2.24 -8.33
CA ALA A 31 -17.15 2.64 -9.61
C ALA A 31 -16.53 4.04 -9.54
N PHE A 32 -17.21 4.98 -8.86
CA PHE A 32 -16.77 6.37 -8.74
C PHE A 32 -15.48 6.49 -7.92
N ALA A 33 -15.36 5.74 -6.81
CA ALA A 33 -14.14 5.69 -6.01
C ALA A 33 -12.93 5.15 -6.80
N ILE A 34 -13.13 4.10 -7.62
CA ILE A 34 -12.07 3.52 -8.45
C ILE A 34 -11.59 4.52 -9.49
N GLU A 35 -12.51 5.22 -10.16
CA GLU A 35 -12.13 6.20 -11.19
C GLU A 35 -11.46 7.46 -10.60
N MET A 36 -11.87 7.90 -9.41
CA MET A 36 -11.16 8.94 -8.67
C MET A 36 -9.70 8.54 -8.37
N GLU A 37 -9.47 7.31 -7.90
CA GLU A 37 -8.13 6.79 -7.60
C GLU A 37 -7.28 6.63 -8.88
N ASN A 38 -7.88 6.12 -9.96
CA ASN A 38 -7.23 5.97 -11.26
C ASN A 38 -6.82 7.32 -11.87
N LYS A 39 -7.64 8.37 -11.75
CA LYS A 39 -7.28 9.72 -12.23
C LYS A 39 -6.18 10.36 -11.40
N ASP A 40 -6.17 10.17 -10.09
CA ASP A 40 -5.11 10.69 -9.21
C ASP A 40 -3.74 10.07 -9.57
N GLY A 41 -3.73 8.78 -9.92
CA GLY A 41 -2.54 8.07 -10.39
C GLY A 41 -2.05 8.46 -11.80
N ARG A 42 -2.89 9.09 -12.64
CA ARG A 42 -2.56 9.45 -14.04
C ARG A 42 -1.85 10.79 -14.20
N MET A 43 -1.55 11.51 -13.12
CA MET A 43 -0.93 12.85 -13.15
C MET A 43 -1.65 13.85 -14.08
N GLU A 44 -2.98 13.77 -14.19
CA GLU A 44 -3.75 14.82 -14.86
C GLU A 44 -3.67 16.10 -14.01
N ILE A 45 -3.30 17.23 -14.64
CA ILE A 45 -3.21 18.53 -13.96
C ILE A 45 -4.63 18.99 -13.61
N GLN A 46 -5.12 18.56 -12.45
CA GLN A 46 -6.38 19.01 -11.88
C GLN A 46 -6.13 20.18 -10.93
N THR A 47 -6.98 21.19 -11.00
CA THR A 47 -6.92 22.30 -10.04
C THR A 47 -7.27 21.76 -8.63
N PRO A 48 -6.64 22.29 -7.56
CA PRO A 48 -6.99 21.92 -6.18
C PRO A 48 -8.48 22.08 -5.85
N GLU A 49 -9.14 23.06 -6.49
CA GLU A 49 -10.58 23.30 -6.36
C GLU A 49 -11.42 22.17 -6.97
N TYR A 50 -11.01 21.61 -8.11
CA TYR A 50 -11.69 20.47 -8.73
C TYR A 50 -11.62 19.23 -7.83
N LYS A 51 -10.42 18.89 -7.31
CA LYS A 51 -10.25 17.76 -6.39
C LYS A 51 -11.10 17.91 -5.12
N ARG A 52 -11.19 19.14 -4.59
CA ARG A 52 -12.03 19.44 -3.42
C ARG A 52 -13.52 19.25 -3.72
N ASN A 53 -13.99 19.73 -4.87
CA ASN A 53 -15.38 19.58 -5.29
C ASN A 53 -15.76 18.09 -5.48
N GLU A 54 -14.89 17.32 -6.12
CA GLU A 54 -15.07 15.87 -6.31
C GLU A 54 -15.11 15.11 -4.96
N LEU A 55 -14.25 15.47 -4.01
CA LEU A 55 -14.27 14.89 -2.67
C LEU A 55 -15.53 15.27 -1.88
N GLU A 56 -15.98 16.53 -1.99
CA GLU A 56 -17.25 16.97 -1.40
C GLU A 56 -18.44 16.23 -2.02
N LYS A 57 -18.41 16.01 -3.34
CA LYS A 57 -19.42 15.21 -4.05
C LYS A 57 -19.41 13.76 -3.58
N PHE A 58 -18.25 13.14 -3.48
CA PHE A 58 -18.09 11.80 -2.93
C PHE A 58 -18.69 11.68 -1.52
N HIS A 59 -18.40 12.63 -0.64
CA HIS A 59 -18.98 12.66 0.71
C HIS A 59 -20.50 12.81 0.71
N ARG A 60 -21.07 13.64 -0.18
CA ARG A 60 -22.53 13.78 -0.30
C ARG A 60 -23.18 12.46 -0.74
N ILE A 61 -22.59 11.77 -1.71
CA ILE A 61 -23.10 10.47 -2.18
C ILE A 61 -22.97 9.42 -1.08
N CYS A 62 -21.88 9.40 -0.31
CA CYS A 62 -21.71 8.50 0.83
C CYS A 62 -22.77 8.73 1.91
N ASN A 63 -23.06 10.00 2.23
CA ASN A 63 -24.12 10.34 3.18
C ASN A 63 -25.50 9.92 2.67
N PHE A 64 -25.77 10.08 1.38
CA PHE A 64 -27.01 9.64 0.76
C PHE A 64 -27.17 8.10 0.80
N ALA A 65 -26.11 7.37 0.46
CA ALA A 65 -26.10 5.90 0.55
C ALA A 65 -26.34 5.41 1.97
N ARG A 66 -25.75 6.08 2.97
CA ARG A 66 -25.98 5.77 4.38
C ARG A 66 -27.43 6.00 4.80
N GLN A 67 -28.05 7.11 4.38
CA GLN A 67 -29.46 7.37 4.66
C GLN A 67 -30.39 6.33 4.02
N LEU A 68 -30.06 5.86 2.81
CA LEU A 68 -30.82 4.78 2.16
C LEU A 68 -30.68 3.46 2.93
N ASN A 69 -29.47 3.10 3.36
CA ASN A 69 -29.26 1.91 4.19
C ASN A 69 -30.07 1.99 5.49
N GLU A 70 -30.02 3.12 6.19
CA GLU A 70 -30.76 3.34 7.44
C GLU A 70 -32.29 3.22 7.22
N ARG A 71 -32.82 3.70 6.09
CA ARG A 71 -34.23 3.55 5.73
C ARG A 71 -34.60 2.11 5.40
N GLU A 72 -33.74 1.40 4.69
CA GLU A 72 -33.93 -0.01 4.34
C GLU A 72 -33.85 -0.93 5.56
N GLU A 73 -32.96 -0.64 6.51
CA GLU A 73 -32.85 -1.38 7.78
C GLU A 73 -34.07 -1.19 8.69
N GLN A 74 -34.74 -0.04 8.61
CA GLN A 74 -35.95 0.26 9.37
C GLN A 74 -37.24 -0.25 8.70
N ALA A 75 -37.17 -0.79 7.49
CA ALA A 75 -38.34 -1.32 6.78
C ALA A 75 -38.80 -2.65 7.41
N PRO A 76 -40.02 -2.73 7.98
CA PRO A 76 -40.49 -3.97 8.57
C PRO A 76 -40.75 -5.03 7.50
N ASN A 77 -40.26 -6.25 7.76
CA ASN A 77 -40.49 -7.48 6.98
C ASN A 77 -39.85 -7.55 5.57
N GLN A 78 -38.87 -6.70 5.26
CA GLN A 78 -38.10 -6.83 4.01
C GLN A 78 -36.61 -6.77 4.31
N PRO A 79 -35.81 -7.77 3.88
CA PRO A 79 -34.36 -7.67 4.00
C PRO A 79 -33.83 -6.55 3.09
N PRO A 80 -32.73 -5.85 3.46
CA PRO A 80 -32.18 -4.76 2.66
C PRO A 80 -31.86 -5.16 1.22
N HIS A 81 -31.92 -4.20 0.27
CA HIS A 81 -31.75 -4.50 -1.15
C HIS A 81 -30.35 -5.02 -1.49
N TRP A 82 -29.31 -4.55 -0.79
CA TRP A 82 -27.97 -5.11 -0.94
C TRP A 82 -27.90 -6.61 -0.55
N PHE A 83 -28.71 -7.05 0.43
CA PHE A 83 -28.78 -8.43 0.88
C PHE A 83 -29.58 -9.29 -0.10
N GLN A 84 -30.66 -8.75 -0.65
CA GLN A 84 -31.42 -9.42 -1.72
C GLN A 84 -30.57 -9.59 -2.98
N SER A 85 -29.84 -8.54 -3.39
CA SER A 85 -28.89 -8.63 -4.50
C SER A 85 -27.77 -9.63 -4.23
N TRP A 86 -27.35 -9.78 -2.97
CA TRP A 86 -26.36 -10.77 -2.55
C TRP A 86 -26.89 -12.22 -2.63
N LEU A 87 -28.14 -12.47 -2.23
CA LEU A 87 -28.77 -13.79 -2.35
C LEU A 87 -29.04 -14.19 -3.82
N ASN A 88 -29.37 -13.22 -4.65
CA ASN A 88 -29.80 -13.47 -6.03
C ASN A 88 -28.64 -13.56 -7.03
N ASP A 89 -27.43 -13.13 -6.65
CA ASP A 89 -26.23 -13.20 -7.50
C ASP A 89 -25.24 -14.24 -6.93
N PRO A 90 -25.10 -15.43 -7.56
CA PRO A 90 -24.17 -16.46 -7.11
C PRO A 90 -22.70 -16.04 -7.19
N ASN A 91 -22.36 -15.00 -7.96
CA ASN A 91 -21.00 -14.48 -8.08
C ASN A 91 -20.72 -13.32 -7.12
N ALA A 92 -21.73 -12.77 -6.45
CA ALA A 92 -21.55 -11.64 -5.55
C ALA A 92 -20.69 -11.97 -4.32
N MET A 93 -20.71 -13.23 -3.86
CA MET A 93 -19.86 -13.68 -2.76
C MET A 93 -18.42 -13.88 -3.22
N THR A 94 -18.21 -14.58 -4.33
CA THR A 94 -16.88 -14.83 -4.91
C THR A 94 -16.16 -13.52 -5.22
N ALA A 95 -16.80 -12.59 -5.94
CA ALA A 95 -16.17 -11.31 -6.29
C ALA A 95 -15.84 -10.44 -5.05
N LYS A 96 -16.63 -10.54 -3.97
CA LYS A 96 -16.32 -9.84 -2.72
C LYS A 96 -15.16 -10.49 -1.97
N VAL A 97 -15.10 -11.82 -1.95
CA VAL A 97 -14.00 -12.59 -1.35
C VAL A 97 -12.70 -12.28 -2.09
N ASP A 98 -12.68 -12.40 -3.42
CA ASP A 98 -11.50 -12.08 -4.25
C ASP A 98 -11.03 -10.63 -4.02
N ARG A 99 -11.96 -9.68 -3.89
CA ARG A 99 -11.64 -8.28 -3.60
C ARG A 99 -11.09 -8.09 -2.19
N LEU A 100 -11.54 -8.86 -1.21
CA LEU A 100 -11.01 -8.83 0.15
C LEU A 100 -9.63 -9.46 0.22
N GLU A 101 -9.42 -10.60 -0.42
CA GLU A 101 -8.12 -11.27 -0.54
C GLU A 101 -7.08 -10.31 -1.14
N GLY A 102 -7.37 -9.72 -2.30
CA GLY A 102 -6.44 -8.75 -2.89
C GLY A 102 -6.22 -7.48 -2.06
N ARG A 103 -7.12 -7.13 -1.14
CA ARG A 103 -6.89 -6.03 -0.16
C ARG A 103 -6.01 -6.48 0.99
N LEU A 104 -6.14 -7.73 1.44
CA LEU A 104 -5.32 -8.30 2.49
C LEU A 104 -3.87 -8.45 2.02
N ASP A 105 -3.63 -8.98 0.81
CA ASP A 105 -2.29 -9.07 0.23
C ASP A 105 -1.60 -7.70 0.16
N ARG A 106 -2.34 -6.67 -0.26
CA ARG A 106 -1.84 -5.28 -0.29
C ARG A 106 -1.58 -4.70 1.10
N LEU A 107 -2.26 -5.18 2.13
CA LEU A 107 -2.01 -4.75 3.50
C LEU A 107 -0.79 -5.46 4.08
N GLU A 108 -0.64 -6.76 3.83
CA GLU A 108 0.52 -7.56 4.23
C GLU A 108 1.82 -6.93 3.70
N MET A 109 1.91 -6.67 2.39
CA MET A 109 3.07 -5.98 1.80
C MET A 109 3.35 -4.60 2.41
N LYS A 110 2.31 -3.88 2.85
CA LYS A 110 2.49 -2.57 3.53
C LYS A 110 3.01 -2.76 4.95
N PHE A 111 2.57 -3.79 5.66
CA PHE A 111 3.04 -4.11 7.00
C PHE A 111 4.52 -4.52 6.97
N ASP A 112 4.93 -5.37 6.02
CA ASP A 112 6.33 -5.79 5.93
C ASP A 112 7.26 -4.61 5.63
N ARG A 113 6.84 -3.72 4.71
CA ARG A 113 7.55 -2.46 4.44
C ARG A 113 7.63 -1.55 5.67
N LEU A 114 6.58 -1.51 6.49
CA LEU A 114 6.58 -0.73 7.74
C LEU A 114 7.54 -1.34 8.76
N GLU A 115 7.55 -2.66 8.92
CA GLU A 115 8.44 -3.37 9.84
C GLU A 115 9.91 -3.19 9.47
N MET A 116 10.24 -3.28 8.18
CA MET A 116 11.60 -3.02 7.67
C MET A 116 12.03 -1.58 7.93
N ASN A 117 11.17 -0.59 7.66
CA ASN A 117 11.44 0.82 7.94
C ASN A 117 11.58 1.12 9.44
N PHE A 118 10.80 0.45 10.28
CA PHE A 118 10.89 0.57 11.73
C PHE A 118 12.22 0.00 12.24
N SER A 119 12.61 -1.19 11.78
CA SER A 119 13.88 -1.83 12.11
C SER A 119 15.07 -0.97 11.66
N ARG A 120 15.02 -0.43 10.45
CA ARG A 120 16.02 0.52 9.94
C ARG A 120 16.11 1.76 10.83
N SER A 121 14.97 2.36 11.19
CA SER A 121 14.92 3.53 12.07
C SER A 121 15.49 3.23 13.46
N GLN A 122 15.20 2.04 13.99
CA GLN A 122 15.77 1.58 15.24
C GLN A 122 17.29 1.44 15.14
N ASN A 123 17.81 0.87 14.06
CA ASN A 123 19.26 0.78 13.82
C ASN A 123 19.91 2.16 13.77
N ILE A 124 19.31 3.13 13.09
CA ILE A 124 19.80 4.52 13.05
C ILE A 124 19.94 5.08 14.47
N GLN A 125 18.91 4.90 15.32
CA GLN A 125 18.93 5.35 16.71
C GLN A 125 19.97 4.57 17.55
N ARG A 126 20.09 3.26 17.36
CA ARG A 126 21.09 2.46 18.07
C ARG A 126 22.51 2.91 17.73
N ARG A 127 22.79 3.15 16.44
CA ARG A 127 24.10 3.63 15.99
C ARG A 127 24.41 5.02 16.51
N SER A 128 23.44 5.93 16.61
CA SER A 128 23.66 7.26 17.20
C SER A 128 24.00 7.20 18.69
N MET A 129 23.55 6.16 19.39
CA MET A 129 23.90 5.87 20.78
C MET A 129 25.19 5.04 20.94
N GLY A 130 25.88 4.72 19.84
CA GLY A 130 27.09 3.89 19.86
C GLY A 130 26.82 2.39 20.08
N CYS A 131 25.57 1.95 19.96
CA CYS A 131 25.21 0.53 20.02
C CYS A 131 25.32 -0.14 18.64
N SER A 132 25.51 -1.46 18.62
CA SER A 132 25.45 -2.26 17.39
C SER A 132 24.04 -2.29 16.82
N ALA A 133 23.95 -2.39 15.49
CA ALA A 133 22.68 -2.55 14.79
C ALA A 133 22.09 -3.95 15.03
N ASN A 134 20.77 -4.04 14.96
CA ASN A 134 20.04 -5.30 14.91
C ASN A 134 19.95 -5.78 13.46
N ILE A 135 19.82 -7.10 13.27
CA ILE A 135 19.56 -7.68 11.96
C ILE A 135 18.16 -7.26 11.49
N ILE A 136 18.06 -6.85 10.22
CA ILE A 136 16.79 -6.49 9.60
C ILE A 136 16.25 -7.71 8.83
N PRO A 137 14.96 -8.09 9.02
CA PRO A 137 14.33 -9.13 8.22
C PRO A 137 14.10 -8.67 6.77
N PHE A 138 13.94 -9.61 5.84
CA PHE A 138 13.59 -9.27 4.45
C PHE A 138 12.18 -8.71 4.33
N LEU A 139 11.88 -8.07 3.18
CA LEU A 139 10.65 -7.32 2.95
C LEU A 139 9.38 -8.17 2.87
N HIS A 140 9.49 -9.49 2.99
CA HIS A 140 8.35 -10.44 3.02
C HIS A 140 8.31 -11.21 4.34
N GLY A 141 8.93 -10.67 5.40
CA GLY A 141 8.96 -11.28 6.74
C GLY A 141 9.92 -12.48 6.87
N ASP A 142 10.46 -12.98 5.76
CA ASP A 142 11.48 -14.03 5.77
C ASP A 142 12.76 -13.53 6.45
N GLN A 143 13.32 -14.36 7.33
CA GLN A 143 14.68 -14.10 7.83
C GLN A 143 15.66 -14.24 6.65
N PRO A 144 16.78 -13.50 6.68
CA PRO A 144 17.89 -13.78 5.77
C PRO A 144 18.21 -15.27 5.82
N ASP A 145 18.42 -15.88 4.65
CA ASP A 145 18.70 -17.31 4.54
C ASP A 145 19.76 -17.76 5.55
N ASP A 146 19.66 -18.99 6.07
CA ASP A 146 20.55 -19.52 7.12
C ASP A 146 22.06 -19.45 6.75
N ASP A 147 22.37 -19.35 5.46
CA ASP A 147 23.74 -19.23 4.94
C ASP A 147 24.24 -17.77 4.79
N LEU A 148 23.40 -16.78 5.06
CA LEU A 148 23.76 -15.36 5.04
C LEU A 148 24.25 -14.87 6.42
N PRO A 149 25.43 -14.23 6.49
CA PRO A 149 25.96 -13.72 7.74
C PRO A 149 25.19 -12.48 8.19
N GLY A 150 24.72 -12.47 9.44
CA GLY A 150 24.02 -11.32 10.02
C GLY A 150 24.82 -10.02 9.93
N ILE A 151 24.15 -8.95 9.49
CA ILE A 151 24.76 -7.61 9.31
C ILE A 151 24.48 -6.76 10.56
N THR A 152 25.52 -6.45 11.33
CA THR A 152 25.43 -5.58 12.52
C THR A 152 26.33 -4.35 12.43
N SER A 153 27.29 -4.35 11.50
CA SER A 153 28.20 -3.25 11.24
C SER A 153 28.60 -3.13 9.76
N VAL A 154 29.32 -2.06 9.42
CA VAL A 154 29.85 -1.86 8.06
C VAL A 154 30.97 -2.84 7.71
N GLU A 155 31.72 -3.33 8.70
CA GLU A 155 32.72 -4.37 8.51
C GLU A 155 32.10 -5.70 8.11
N ASP A 156 30.91 -6.01 8.63
CA ASP A 156 30.16 -7.21 8.23
C ASP A 156 29.78 -7.14 6.75
N ILE A 157 29.30 -5.96 6.30
CA ILE A 157 29.01 -5.69 4.89
C ILE A 157 30.28 -5.81 4.04
N ASP A 158 31.42 -5.34 4.54
CA ASP A 158 32.66 -5.36 3.76
C ASP A 158 33.19 -6.78 3.50
N ARG A 159 32.89 -7.72 4.40
CA ARG A 159 33.27 -9.13 4.29
C ARG A 159 32.34 -9.94 3.40
N LEU A 160 31.20 -9.38 2.98
CA LEU A 160 30.26 -10.09 2.12
C LEU A 160 30.90 -10.38 0.75
N THR A 161 30.63 -11.58 0.23
CA THR A 161 30.81 -11.86 -1.18
C THR A 161 29.80 -11.09 -2.03
N ARG A 162 30.06 -10.97 -3.33
CA ARG A 162 29.12 -10.30 -4.23
C ARG A 162 27.74 -10.97 -4.21
N ASP A 163 27.70 -12.30 -4.24
CA ASP A 163 26.47 -13.08 -4.22
C ASP A 163 25.63 -12.82 -2.97
N GLN A 164 26.26 -12.86 -1.79
CA GLN A 164 25.59 -12.56 -0.53
C GLN A 164 25.06 -11.12 -0.51
N CYS A 165 25.84 -10.15 -0.98
CA CYS A 165 25.43 -8.76 -1.03
C CYS A 165 24.22 -8.56 -1.97
N THR A 166 24.21 -9.20 -3.15
CA THR A 166 23.07 -9.13 -4.07
C THR A 166 21.83 -9.81 -3.50
N ARG A 167 21.96 -10.95 -2.83
CA ARG A 167 20.83 -11.62 -2.14
C ARG A 167 20.21 -10.75 -1.06
N TYR A 168 21.02 -10.05 -0.27
CA TYR A 168 20.50 -9.05 0.68
C TYR A 168 19.72 -7.94 -0.03
N LEU A 169 20.27 -7.38 -1.12
CA LEU A 169 19.60 -6.31 -1.86
C LEU A 169 18.30 -6.79 -2.51
N ASP A 170 18.28 -8.02 -3.04
CA ASP A 170 17.08 -8.65 -3.61
C ASP A 170 16.01 -8.88 -2.52
N GLY A 171 16.40 -9.40 -1.35
CA GLY A 171 15.50 -9.61 -0.22
C GLY A 171 14.91 -8.31 0.36
N TYR A 172 15.61 -7.18 0.21
CA TYR A 172 15.09 -5.86 0.55
C TYR A 172 14.40 -5.13 -0.62
N GLU A 173 14.28 -5.76 -1.79
CA GLU A 173 13.77 -5.17 -3.04
C GLU A 173 14.48 -3.86 -3.46
N ILE A 174 15.79 -3.77 -3.22
CA ILE A 174 16.57 -2.57 -3.55
C ILE A 174 17.13 -2.69 -4.96
N PRO A 175 16.81 -1.77 -5.87
CA PRO A 175 17.34 -1.83 -7.23
C PRO A 175 18.85 -1.52 -7.25
N TYR A 176 19.59 -2.33 -8.00
CA TYR A 176 21.03 -2.15 -8.22
C TYR A 176 21.43 -2.56 -9.63
N ASN A 177 22.68 -2.24 -10.00
CA ASN A 177 23.29 -2.70 -11.24
C ASN A 177 24.37 -3.74 -10.92
N TYR A 178 24.30 -4.92 -11.54
CA TYR A 178 25.26 -6.02 -11.33
C TYR A 178 26.73 -5.65 -11.60
N ASN A 179 26.98 -4.62 -12.40
CA ASN A 179 28.33 -4.13 -12.69
C ASN A 179 28.91 -3.28 -11.53
N GLU A 180 28.07 -2.82 -10.61
CA GLU A 180 28.51 -2.08 -9.42
C GLU A 180 29.30 -3.00 -8.47
N THR A 181 30.31 -2.44 -7.80
CA THR A 181 31.09 -3.13 -6.77
C THR A 181 30.81 -2.48 -5.42
N ILE A 182 31.58 -1.45 -5.07
CA ILE A 182 31.46 -0.71 -3.80
C ILE A 182 30.05 -0.14 -3.59
N ARG A 183 29.41 0.33 -4.68
CA ARG A 183 28.05 0.86 -4.62
C ARG A 183 27.00 -0.13 -4.11
N LEU A 184 27.18 -1.43 -4.33
CA LEU A 184 26.27 -2.44 -3.77
C LEU A 184 26.33 -2.44 -2.24
N LYS A 185 27.55 -2.39 -1.69
CA LYS A 185 27.81 -2.33 -0.24
C LYS A 185 27.28 -1.03 0.38
N GLU A 186 27.46 0.10 -0.29
CA GLU A 186 26.91 1.40 0.16
C GLU A 186 25.37 1.39 0.21
N ARG A 187 24.72 0.84 -0.83
CA ARG A 187 23.26 0.68 -0.84
C ARG A 187 22.77 -0.21 0.30
N LEU A 188 23.46 -1.32 0.52
CA LEU A 188 23.13 -2.24 1.60
C LEU A 188 23.29 -1.58 2.97
N ARG A 189 24.38 -0.83 3.19
CA ARG A 189 24.60 -0.03 4.41
C ARG A 189 23.42 0.91 4.68
N ASP A 190 22.99 1.66 3.66
CA ASP A 190 21.91 2.64 3.77
C ASP A 190 20.56 1.95 4.05
N ALA A 191 20.36 0.75 3.48
CA ALA A 191 19.18 -0.09 3.68
C ALA A 191 19.06 -0.57 5.13
N VAL A 192 20.17 -1.04 5.72
CA VAL A 192 20.18 -1.59 7.08
C VAL A 192 20.26 -0.52 8.17
N GLY A 193 20.30 0.77 7.80
CA GLY A 193 20.30 1.88 8.74
C GLY A 193 21.66 2.16 9.39
N LEU A 194 22.74 1.69 8.79
CA LEU A 194 24.12 1.98 9.21
C LEU A 194 24.57 3.34 8.66
N ILE A 195 24.01 4.43 9.18
CA ILE A 195 24.23 5.79 8.67
C ILE A 195 24.88 6.73 9.69
N SER A 196 25.53 6.20 10.74
CA SER A 196 26.28 7.08 11.64
C SER A 196 27.46 7.74 10.90
N PRO A 197 28.03 8.84 11.43
CA PRO A 197 29.21 9.45 10.83
C PRO A 197 30.37 8.46 10.61
N TYR A 198 30.50 7.47 11.51
CA TYR A 198 31.48 6.38 11.37
C TYR A 198 31.16 5.49 10.17
N ASP A 199 29.90 5.06 10.03
CA ASP A 199 29.48 4.15 8.97
C ASP A 199 29.56 4.82 7.57
N ILE A 200 29.26 6.12 7.50
CA ILE A 200 29.29 6.87 6.24
C ILE A 200 30.73 7.09 5.74
N THR A 201 31.68 7.26 6.67
CA THR A 201 33.09 7.50 6.36
C THR A 201 33.89 6.21 6.15
N PHE A 202 33.26 5.05 6.35
CA PHE A 202 33.88 3.75 6.11
C PHE A 202 34.16 3.53 4.61
N CYS A 203 35.40 3.15 4.28
CA CYS A 203 35.82 2.85 2.91
C CYS A 203 35.70 1.36 2.62
N PHE A 204 34.66 0.96 1.89
CA PHE A 204 34.49 -0.43 1.46
C PHE A 204 35.58 -0.89 0.48
N SER A 205 36.01 -2.12 0.66
CA SER A 205 36.84 -2.84 -0.31
C SER A 205 35.98 -3.40 -1.45
N GLY A 206 36.60 -3.68 -2.60
CA GLY A 206 35.95 -4.42 -3.67
C GLY A 206 35.59 -5.85 -3.22
N PHE A 207 34.68 -6.50 -3.94
CA PHE A 207 34.42 -7.92 -3.72
C PHE A 207 35.67 -8.75 -4.07
N GLN A 208 35.97 -9.73 -3.22
CA GLN A 208 37.01 -10.73 -3.46
C GLN A 208 36.51 -11.85 -4.37
#